data_AF-A0A0B2BRB4-F1
#
_entry.id   AF-A0A0B2BRB4-F1
#
_cell.length_a   1.000
_cell.length_b   1.000
_cell.length_c   1.000
_cell.angle_alpha   90.00
_cell.angle_beta   90.00
_cell.angle_gamma   90.00
#
_symmetry.space_group_name_H-M   'P 1'
#
loop_
_entity.id
_entity.type
_entity.pdbx_description
1 polymer ?
#
loop_
_entity_poly.entity_id
_entity_poly.type
_entity_poly.pdbx_seq_one_letter_code
_entity_poly.pdbx_strand_id
1 'polypeptide(L)'
;MPTTAKHVVRGVAGVTLVLLGSLWVLQGADLVRIRPILCVADCEPLTGGSPTWFVIGIVSVVAGIVLLVRPSISRRRAREESS
;
A
#
# COMPACT_ATOMS: atom_id res chain seq x y z
N MET A 1 6.51 29.09 11.18
CA MET A 1 5.81 28.54 10.00
C MET A 1 5.93 27.01 9.92
N PRO A 2 5.30 26.19 10.80
CA PRO A 2 5.49 24.73 10.80
C PRO A 2 4.38 23.91 10.11
N THR A 3 3.27 24.53 9.68
CA THR A 3 2.09 23.78 9.21
C THR A 3 2.27 23.18 7.82
N THR A 4 2.88 23.91 6.89
CA THR A 4 3.17 23.45 5.52
C THR A 4 4.09 22.23 5.49
N ALA A 5 5.16 22.25 6.29
CA ALA A 5 6.09 21.12 6.39
C ALA A 5 5.39 19.84 6.86
N LYS A 6 4.51 19.95 7.87
CA LYS A 6 3.71 18.82 8.37
C LYS A 6 2.78 18.24 7.31
N HIS A 7 2.20 19.08 6.45
CA HIS A 7 1.35 18.63 5.34
C HIS A 7 2.15 17.92 4.25
N VAL A 8 3.32 18.45 3.88
CA VAL A 8 4.20 17.83 2.89
C VAL A 8 4.73 16.49 3.38
N VAL A 9 5.27 16.42 4.60
CA VAL A 9 5.78 15.17 5.20
C VAL A 9 4.69 14.09 5.23
N ARG A 10 3.48 14.46 5.61
CA ARG A 10 2.34 13.54 5.65
C ARG A 10 1.93 13.08 4.25
N GLY A 11 1.95 13.96 3.26
CA GLY A 11 1.69 13.60 1.86
C GLY A 11 2.71 12.60 1.32
N VAL A 12 4.00 12.90 1.51
CA VAL A 12 5.11 12.02 1.10
C VAL A 12 5.01 10.66 1.78
N ALA A 13 4.85 10.63 3.11
CA ALA A 13 4.71 9.38 3.86
C ALA A 13 3.50 8.54 3.39
N GLY A 14 2.37 9.18 3.12
CA GLY A 14 1.18 8.51 2.61
C GLY A 14 1.41 7.89 1.23
N VAL A 15 2.00 8.64 0.29
CA VAL A 15 2.31 8.15 -1.07
C VAL A 15 3.31 7.01 -1.02
N THR A 16 4.39 7.13 -0.23
CA THR A 16 5.40 6.07 -0.08
C THR A 16 4.78 4.80 0.49
N LEU A 17 3.92 4.90 1.49
CA LEU A 17 3.22 3.74 2.07
C LEU A 17 2.30 3.04 1.06
N VAL A 18 1.59 3.80 0.23
CA VAL A 18 0.74 3.23 -0.83
C VAL A 18 1.59 2.50 -1.87
N LEU A 19 2.64 3.14 -2.40
CA LEU A 19 3.50 2.53 -3.41
C LEU A 19 4.20 1.27 -2.88
N LEU A 20 4.79 1.36 -1.69
CA LEU A 20 5.48 0.24 -1.05
C LEU A 20 4.50 -0.89 -0.70
N GLY A 21 3.33 -0.55 -0.16
CA GLY A 21 2.29 -1.52 0.14
C GLY A 21 1.77 -2.23 -1.11
N SER A 22 1.56 -1.51 -2.22
CA SER A 22 1.18 -2.10 -3.50
C SER A 22 2.25 -3.06 -4.03
N LEU A 23 3.53 -2.72 -3.91
CA LEU A 23 4.64 -3.61 -4.25
C LEU A 23 4.65 -4.89 -3.42
N TRP A 24 4.41 -4.79 -2.10
CA TRP A 24 4.30 -5.96 -1.23
C TRP A 24 3.08 -6.82 -1.51
N VAL A 25 1.94 -6.22 -1.88
CA VAL A 25 0.76 -6.96 -2.35
C VAL A 25 1.08 -7.73 -3.63
N LEU A 26 1.75 -7.11 -4.60
CA LEU A 26 2.15 -7.76 -5.85
C LEU A 26 3.13 -8.93 -5.61
N GLN A 27 4.08 -8.77 -4.69
CA GLN A 27 5.01 -9.83 -4.29
C GLN A 27 4.32 -10.97 -3.50
N GLY A 28 3.44 -10.63 -2.55
CA GLY A 28 2.75 -11.61 -1.72
C GLY A 28 1.64 -12.37 -2.46
N ALA A 29 0.99 -11.74 -3.44
CA ALA A 29 -0.02 -12.38 -4.28
C ALA A 29 0.58 -13.33 -5.33
N ASP A 30 1.91 -13.41 -5.40
CA ASP A 30 2.63 -14.26 -6.35
C ASP A 30 2.24 -13.96 -7.82
N LEU A 31 1.78 -12.73 -8.09
CA LEU A 31 1.43 -12.26 -9.43
C LEU A 31 2.68 -11.96 -10.28
N VAL A 32 3.83 -11.75 -9.63
CA VAL A 32 5.15 -11.75 -10.29
C VAL A 32 5.63 -13.20 -10.45
N ARG A 33 4.81 -14.02 -11.12
CA ARG A 33 5.21 -15.37 -11.54
C ARG A 33 6.13 -15.21 -12.74
N ILE A 34 7.42 -14.98 -12.50
CA ILE A 34 8.45 -15.29 -13.50
C ILE A 34 8.37 -16.80 -13.67
N ARG A 35 7.72 -17.28 -14.74
CA ARG A 35 7.67 -18.72 -15.03
C ARG A 35 9.11 -19.22 -15.13
N PRO A 36 9.57 -20.16 -14.29
CA PRO A 36 10.85 -20.79 -14.53
C PRO A 36 10.75 -21.53 -15.87
N ILE A 37 11.53 -21.09 -16.86
CA ILE A 37 11.70 -21.76 -18.16
C ILE A 37 12.40 -23.14 -18.06
N LEU A 38 12.67 -23.63 -16.84
CA LEU A 38 13.28 -24.93 -16.57
C LEU A 38 12.41 -25.76 -15.61
N CYS A 39 11.33 -26.38 -16.13
CA CYS A 39 10.71 -27.55 -15.49
C CYS A 39 11.36 -28.81 -16.07
N VAL A 40 12.40 -29.34 -15.42
CA VAL A 40 13.08 -30.59 -15.86
C VAL A 40 13.06 -31.69 -14.79
N ALA A 41 12.81 -31.38 -13.52
CA ALA A 41 12.58 -32.40 -12.50
C ALA A 41 11.80 -31.79 -11.32
N ASP A 42 10.77 -32.49 -10.86
CA ASP A 42 9.98 -32.21 -9.65
C ASP A 42 9.25 -30.86 -9.61
N CYS A 43 8.07 -30.83 -10.22
CA CYS A 43 7.08 -29.75 -10.09
C CYS A 43 6.41 -29.75 -8.71
N GLU A 44 7.18 -29.61 -7.63
CA GLU A 44 6.65 -29.02 -6.39
C GLU A 44 6.78 -27.51 -6.56
N PRO A 45 5.69 -26.72 -6.60
CA PRO A 45 5.83 -25.28 -6.67
C PRO A 45 6.58 -24.81 -5.40
N LEU A 46 7.85 -24.42 -5.54
CA LEU A 46 8.65 -23.72 -4.51
C LEU A 46 8.10 -22.29 -4.21
N THR A 47 6.81 -22.08 -4.37
CA THR A 47 6.17 -20.77 -4.52
C THR A 47 4.80 -20.83 -3.87
N GLY A 48 4.80 -20.97 -2.56
CA GLY A 48 3.74 -20.42 -1.73
C GLY A 48 4.06 -18.95 -1.50
N GLY A 49 3.57 -18.06 -2.36
CA GLY A 49 3.69 -16.62 -2.16
C GLY A 49 3.42 -16.27 -0.71
N SER A 50 4.31 -15.52 -0.07
CA SER A 50 4.26 -15.32 1.38
C SER A 50 2.98 -14.57 1.75
N PRO A 51 2.00 -15.22 2.41
CA PRO A 51 0.73 -14.57 2.77
C PRO A 51 0.99 -13.42 3.74
N THR A 52 2.07 -13.52 4.52
CA THR A 52 2.53 -12.48 5.45
C THR A 52 2.84 -11.17 4.72
N TRP A 53 3.59 -11.22 3.61
CA TRP A 53 3.90 -10.01 2.83
C TRP A 53 2.66 -9.41 2.16
N PHE A 54 1.72 -10.25 1.71
CA PHE A 54 0.45 -9.80 1.16
C PHE A 54 -0.37 -9.02 2.20
N VAL A 55 -0.53 -9.56 3.41
CA VAL A 55 -1.26 -8.91 4.51
C VAL A 55 -0.59 -7.60 4.92
N ILE A 56 0.74 -7.59 5.06
CA ILE A 56 1.50 -6.38 5.40
C ILE A 56 1.34 -5.31 4.30
N GLY A 57 1.35 -5.73 3.03
CA GLY A 57 1.09 -4.86 1.89
C GLY A 57 -0.28 -4.19 1.95
N ILE A 58 -1.34 -4.97 2.19
CA ILE A 58 -2.71 -4.43 2.34
C ILE A 58 -2.78 -3.42 3.49
N VAL A 59 -2.25 -3.78 4.67
CA VAL A 59 -2.28 -2.89 5.84
C VAL A 59 -1.54 -1.58 5.53
N SER A 60 -0.41 -1.65 4.83
CA SER A 60 0.38 -0.48 4.44
C SER A 60 -0.37 0.43 3.47
N VAL A 61 -1.04 -0.14 2.46
CA VAL A 61 -1.88 0.62 1.51
C VAL A 61 -3.03 1.30 2.24
N VAL A 62 -3.76 0.59 3.10
CA VAL A 62 -4.89 1.14 3.86
C VAL A 62 -4.42 2.28 4.76
N ALA A 63 -3.30 2.11 5.47
CA ALA A 63 -2.72 3.15 6.31
C ALA A 63 -2.34 4.40 5.50
N GLY A 64 -1.70 4.22 4.34
CA GLY A 64 -1.34 5.31 3.43
C GLY A 64 -2.56 6.09 2.92
N ILE A 65 -3.62 5.39 2.49
CA ILE A 65 -4.88 6.01 2.05
C ILE A 65 -5.52 6.81 3.20
N VAL A 66 -5.62 6.22 4.39
CA VAL A 66 -6.20 6.90 5.56
C VAL A 66 -5.43 8.17 5.90
N LEU A 67 -4.09 8.14 5.82
CA LEU A 67 -3.24 9.31 6.03
C LEU A 67 -3.52 10.42 5.01
N LEU A 68 -3.77 10.08 3.75
CA LEU A 68 -4.07 11.04 2.69
C LEU A 68 -5.50 11.59 2.75
N VAL A 69 -6.48 10.77 3.14
CA VAL A 69 -7.92 11.07 3.02
C VAL A 69 -8.54 11.64 4.30
N ARG A 70 -8.06 11.30 5.49
CA ARG A 70 -8.58 11.89 6.75
C ARG A 70 -8.64 13.43 6.80
N PRO A 71 -7.65 14.20 6.30
CA PRO A 71 -7.68 15.65 6.45
C PRO A 71 -8.66 16.28 5.44
N SER A 72 -8.86 15.67 4.27
CA SER A 72 -9.79 16.14 3.25
C SER A 72 -11.24 15.84 3.62
N ILE A 73 -11.52 14.67 4.20
CA ILE A 73 -12.85 14.34 4.73
C ILE A 73 -13.24 15.28 5.88
N SER A 74 -12.34 15.50 6.86
CA SER A 74 -12.62 16.41 7.98
C SER A 74 -12.93 17.84 7.50
N ARG A 75 -12.21 18.33 6.49
CA ARG A 75 -12.48 19.64 5.88
C ARG A 75 -13.80 19.70 5.12
N ARG A 76 -14.19 18.61 4.44
CA ARG A 76 -15.49 18.54 3.74
C ARG A 76 -16.65 18.56 4.74
N ARG A 77 -16.56 17.75 5.80
CA ARG A 77 -17.57 17.70 6.86
C ARG A 77 -17.80 19.06 7.53
N ALA A 78 -16.72 19.78 7.84
CA ALA A 78 -16.81 21.14 8.40
C ALA A 78 -17.42 22.15 7.42
N ARG A 79 -17.39 21.89 6.11
CA ARG A 79 -18.00 22.75 5.09
C ARG A 79 -19.49 22.45 4.88
N GLU A 80 -19.93 21.22 5.13
CA GLU A 80 -21.34 20.82 5.04
C GLU A 80 -22.17 21.28 6.25
N GLU A 81 -21.58 21.34 7.44
CA GLU A 81 -22.28 21.77 8.67
C GLU A 81 -22.56 23.30 8.74
N SER A 82 -22.01 24.06 7.80
CA SER A 82 -22.17 25.53 7.72
C SER A 82 -23.12 25.98 6.60
N SER A 83 -23.81 25.06 5.93
CA SER A 83 -24.78 25.34 4.85
C SER A 83 -26.19 24.91 5.24
#